data_AF-A0A2M7DDY8-F1
#
_entry.id   AF-A0A2M7DDY8-F1
#
_cell.length_a   1.000
_cell.length_b   1.000
_cell.length_c   1.000
_cell.angle_alpha   90.00
_cell.angle_beta   90.00
_cell.angle_gamma   90.00
#
_symmetry.space_group_name_H-M   'P 1'
#
loop_
_entity.id
_entity.type
_entity.pdbx_description
1 polymer ?
#
loop_
_entity_poly.entity_id
_entity_poly.type
_entity_poly.pdbx_seq_one_letter_code
_entity_poly.pdbx_strand_id
1 'polypeptide(L)'
;MNGYLKYVVENCKTAFDELCKTNKELIGGMRPESNADVNRLGALNRMIQDYLVIRIAGLFDKDSRTISFNNAFPKNQEAESIEREEIIERIVENRNRFVGHSDHDYISEGNFAIPTNEICGSNLKTLLERLERLL
;
A
#
# COMPACT_ATOMS: atom_id res chain seq x y z
N MET A 1 0.16 -21.31 -6.46
CA MET A 1 0.51 -20.42 -5.33
C MET A 1 1.39 -19.27 -5.81
N ASN A 2 2.58 -19.55 -6.39
CA ASN A 2 3.49 -18.52 -6.91
C ASN A 2 2.84 -17.61 -7.98
N GLY A 3 2.02 -18.15 -8.88
CA GLY A 3 1.32 -17.34 -9.88
C GLY A 3 0.36 -16.30 -9.29
N TYR A 4 -0.31 -16.63 -8.18
CA TYR A 4 -1.20 -15.68 -7.49
C TYR A 4 -0.40 -14.58 -6.78
N LEU A 5 0.65 -14.97 -6.03
CA LEU A 5 1.53 -13.99 -5.38
C LEU A 5 2.20 -13.07 -6.40
N LYS A 6 2.61 -13.60 -7.54
CA LYS A 6 3.21 -12.82 -8.63
C LYS A 6 2.23 -11.78 -9.16
N TYR A 7 1.01 -12.21 -9.47
CA TYR A 7 -0.07 -11.32 -9.88
C TYR A 7 -0.35 -10.22 -8.83
N VAL A 8 -0.36 -10.56 -7.54
CA VAL A 8 -0.57 -9.57 -6.46
C VAL A 8 0.58 -8.57 -6.41
N VAL A 9 1.83 -9.03 -6.44
CA VAL A 9 3.03 -8.18 -6.40
C VAL A 9 3.10 -7.26 -7.63
N GLU A 10 2.82 -7.77 -8.83
CA GLU A 10 2.72 -6.98 -10.06
C GLU A 10 1.67 -5.88 -9.94
N ASN A 11 0.46 -6.21 -9.47
CA ASN A 11 -0.58 -5.21 -9.27
C ASN A 11 -0.20 -4.16 -8.21
N CYS A 12 0.49 -4.55 -7.13
CA CYS A 12 0.97 -3.61 -6.12
C CYS A 12 1.99 -2.63 -6.73
N LYS A 13 2.90 -3.09 -7.59
CA LYS A 13 3.85 -2.22 -8.30
C LYS A 13 3.12 -1.25 -9.22
N THR A 14 2.14 -1.72 -10.00
CA THR A 14 1.35 -0.84 -10.88
C THR A 14 0.52 0.17 -10.09
N ALA A 15 -0.12 -0.26 -8.99
CA ALA A 15 -0.87 0.64 -8.13
C ALA A 15 0.03 1.68 -7.46
N PHE A 16 1.25 1.31 -7.06
CA PHE A 16 2.24 2.27 -6.55
C PHE A 16 2.55 3.36 -7.58
N ASP A 17 2.85 2.96 -8.82
CA ASP A 17 3.16 3.92 -9.88
C ASP A 17 1.98 4.86 -10.17
N GLU A 18 0.75 4.32 -10.27
CA GLU A 18 -0.43 5.13 -10.54
C GLU A 18 -0.79 6.02 -9.35
N LEU A 19 -0.58 5.57 -8.11
CA LEU A 19 -0.76 6.38 -6.91
C LEU A 19 0.16 7.60 -6.95
N CYS A 20 1.45 7.40 -7.21
CA CYS A 20 2.41 8.48 -7.19
C CYS A 20 2.25 9.46 -8.35
N LYS A 21 1.82 8.96 -9.51
CA LYS A 21 1.40 9.80 -10.63
C LYS A 21 0.16 10.62 -10.27
N THR A 22 -0.90 9.99 -9.77
CA THR A 22 -2.15 10.66 -9.39
C THR A 22 -1.93 11.71 -8.31
N ASN A 23 -1.11 11.40 -7.29
CA ASN A 23 -0.75 12.33 -6.23
C ASN A 23 -0.02 13.57 -6.77
N LYS A 24 0.91 13.37 -7.72
CA LYS A 24 1.62 14.48 -8.37
C LYS A 24 0.66 15.36 -9.19
N GLU A 25 -0.26 14.74 -9.93
CA GLU A 25 -1.31 15.45 -10.67
C GLU A 25 -2.24 16.21 -9.73
N LEU A 26 -2.63 15.62 -8.60
CA LEU A 26 -3.45 16.25 -7.57
C LEU A 26 -2.78 17.48 -6.96
N ILE A 27 -1.50 17.36 -6.56
CA ILE A 27 -0.72 18.49 -6.01
C ILE A 27 -0.59 19.61 -7.05
N GLY A 28 -0.36 19.27 -8.33
CA GLY A 28 -0.37 20.24 -9.42
C GLY A 28 -1.76 20.85 -9.65
N GLY A 29 -2.81 20.05 -9.48
CA GLY A 29 -4.22 20.41 -9.63
C GLY A 29 -4.72 21.39 -8.57
N MET A 30 -4.16 21.35 -7.36
CA MET A 30 -4.51 22.25 -6.26
C MET A 30 -3.94 23.67 -6.42
N ARG A 31 -3.16 23.94 -7.48
CA ARG A 31 -2.62 25.28 -7.74
C ARG A 31 -3.74 26.22 -8.24
N PRO A 32 -3.74 27.51 -7.86
CA PRO A 32 -4.79 28.46 -8.23
C PRO A 32 -5.06 28.57 -9.74
N GLU A 33 -4.03 28.37 -10.56
CA GLU A 33 -4.09 28.46 -12.03
C GLU A 33 -4.51 27.17 -12.74
N SER A 34 -4.79 26.09 -12.00
CA SER A 34 -5.10 24.79 -12.59
C SER A 34 -6.60 24.60 -12.86
N ASN A 35 -6.92 23.98 -13.99
CA ASN A 35 -8.28 23.54 -14.35
C ASN A 35 -8.51 22.05 -14.10
N ALA A 36 -7.66 21.40 -13.28
CA ALA A 36 -7.78 19.98 -13.00
C ALA A 36 -9.03 19.67 -12.16
N ASP A 37 -9.65 18.53 -12.42
CA ASP A 37 -10.72 17.99 -11.56
C ASP A 37 -10.12 17.40 -10.28
N VAL A 38 -9.83 18.26 -9.31
CA VAL A 38 -9.20 17.90 -8.03
C VAL A 38 -10.05 16.94 -7.20
N ASN A 39 -11.37 16.96 -7.36
CA ASN A 39 -12.26 16.04 -6.64
C ASN A 39 -12.09 14.62 -7.16
N ARG A 40 -12.07 14.46 -8.49
CA ARG A 40 -11.80 13.17 -9.11
C ARG A 40 -10.39 12.67 -8.78
N LEU A 41 -9.39 13.54 -8.86
CA LEU A 41 -8.01 13.19 -8.54
C LEU A 41 -7.87 12.77 -7.07
N GLY A 42 -8.50 13.50 -6.14
CA GLY A 42 -8.53 13.15 -4.72
C GLY A 42 -9.20 11.80 -4.45
N ALA A 43 -10.32 11.53 -5.10
CA ALA A 43 -11.01 10.24 -4.99
C ALA A 43 -10.18 9.08 -5.53
N LEU A 44 -9.54 9.24 -6.69
CA LEU A 44 -8.65 8.24 -7.28
C LEU A 44 -7.42 8.00 -6.40
N ASN A 45 -6.78 9.07 -5.92
CA ASN A 45 -5.62 8.97 -5.06
C ASN A 45 -5.90 8.12 -3.81
N ARG A 46 -7.03 8.41 -3.14
CA ARG A 46 -7.47 7.63 -1.98
C ARG A 46 -7.78 6.18 -2.35
N MET A 47 -8.59 5.95 -3.40
CA MET A 47 -8.95 4.59 -3.82
C MET A 47 -7.72 3.70 -4.10
N ILE A 48 -6.69 4.25 -4.77
CA ILE A 48 -5.48 3.49 -5.10
C ILE A 48 -4.64 3.26 -3.83
N GLN A 49 -4.51 4.26 -2.96
CA GLN A 49 -3.85 4.14 -1.67
C GLN A 49 -4.47 3.02 -0.83
N ASP A 50 -5.80 3.02 -0.76
CA ASP A 50 -6.60 2.04 -0.02
C ASP A 50 -6.36 0.61 -0.53
N TYR A 51 -6.46 0.44 -1.85
CA TYR A 51 -6.14 -0.83 -2.51
C TYR A 51 -4.71 -1.30 -2.17
N LEU A 52 -3.74 -0.41 -2.27
CA LEU A 52 -2.33 -0.74 -2.07
C LEU A 52 -2.04 -1.18 -0.62
N VAL A 53 -2.58 -0.48 0.37
CA VAL A 53 -2.46 -0.84 1.80
C VAL A 53 -3.04 -2.24 2.06
N ILE A 54 -4.27 -2.49 1.58
CA ILE A 54 -4.93 -3.79 1.78
C ILE A 54 -4.12 -4.93 1.16
N ARG A 55 -3.65 -4.74 -0.08
CA ARG A 55 -2.95 -5.81 -0.82
C ARG A 55 -1.59 -6.10 -0.23
N ILE A 56 -0.84 -5.07 0.17
CA ILE A 56 0.48 -5.25 0.77
C ILE A 56 0.36 -5.89 2.15
N ALA A 57 -0.59 -5.45 2.98
CA ALA A 57 -0.83 -6.12 4.26
C ALA A 57 -1.21 -7.60 4.08
N GLY A 58 -1.97 -7.92 3.03
CA GLY A 58 -2.32 -9.30 2.66
C GLY A 58 -1.11 -10.15 2.22
N LEU A 59 -0.07 -9.55 1.64
CA LEU A 59 1.16 -10.26 1.26
C LEU A 59 1.92 -10.81 2.48
N PHE A 60 1.70 -10.25 3.67
CA PHE A 60 2.35 -10.65 4.93
C PHE A 60 1.38 -11.23 5.96
N ASP A 61 0.15 -11.55 5.56
CA ASP A 61 -0.84 -12.08 6.50
C ASP A 61 -0.41 -13.44 7.08
N LYS A 62 -0.74 -13.68 8.34
CA LYS A 62 -0.37 -14.88 9.10
C LYS A 62 -1.55 -15.84 9.32
N ASP A 63 -2.75 -15.44 8.90
CA ASP A 63 -3.90 -16.35 8.84
C ASP A 63 -3.62 -17.47 7.83
N SER A 64 -3.71 -18.72 8.25
CA SER A 64 -3.39 -19.90 7.43
C SER A 64 -4.29 -20.10 6.21
N ARG A 65 -5.42 -19.38 6.14
CA ARG A 65 -6.35 -19.38 5.00
C ARG A 65 -5.93 -18.41 3.88
N THR A 66 -5.05 -17.46 4.18
CA THR A 66 -4.59 -16.44 3.23
C THR A 66 -3.38 -16.93 2.43
N ILE A 67 -3.33 -16.64 1.13
CA ILE A 67 -2.12 -16.86 0.33
C ILE A 67 -1.21 -15.63 0.51
N SER A 68 -0.17 -15.78 1.34
CA SER A 68 0.81 -14.75 1.70
C SER A 68 2.24 -15.30 1.62
N PHE A 69 3.25 -14.44 1.67
CA PHE A 69 4.66 -14.86 1.76
C PHE A 69 4.95 -15.58 3.07
N ASN A 70 4.32 -15.15 4.18
CA ASN A 70 4.46 -15.79 5.49
C ASN A 70 3.97 -17.25 5.51
N ASN A 71 2.95 -17.56 4.71
CA ASN A 71 2.42 -18.92 4.58
C ASN A 71 3.11 -19.73 3.47
N ALA A 72 3.45 -19.10 2.34
CA ALA A 72 4.05 -19.80 1.19
C ALA A 72 5.54 -20.08 1.38
N PHE A 73 6.26 -19.21 2.11
CA PHE A 73 7.70 -19.31 2.33
C PHE A 73 8.03 -19.16 3.83
N PRO A 74 7.55 -20.08 4.67
CA PRO A 74 7.77 -19.99 6.11
C PRO A 74 9.27 -20.00 6.41
N LYS A 75 9.73 -19.04 7.22
CA LYS A 75 11.15 -18.85 7.61
C LYS A 75 12.08 -18.36 6.51
N ASN A 76 11.56 -17.78 5.42
CA ASN A 76 12.39 -17.14 4.41
C ASN A 76 12.94 -15.81 4.95
N GLN A 77 14.26 -15.73 5.13
CA GLN A 77 14.92 -14.56 5.72
C GLN A 77 14.73 -13.26 4.93
N GLU A 78 14.61 -13.34 3.60
CA GLU A 78 14.40 -12.16 2.76
C GLU A 78 12.97 -11.64 2.91
N ALA A 79 11.97 -12.54 2.92
CA ALA A 79 10.58 -12.15 3.16
C ALA A 79 10.39 -11.55 4.57
N GLU A 80 11.01 -12.16 5.60
CA GLU A 80 11.02 -11.63 6.97
C GLU A 80 11.73 -10.28 7.08
N SER A 81 12.82 -10.08 6.33
CA SER A 81 13.56 -8.81 6.27
C SER A 81 12.69 -7.72 5.65
N ILE A 82 11.99 -8.02 4.54
CA ILE A 82 11.09 -7.07 3.88
C ILE A 82 9.87 -6.74 4.76
N GLU A 83 9.31 -7.71 5.48
CA GLU A 83 8.18 -7.46 6.42
C GLU A 83 8.53 -6.41 7.48
N ARG A 84 9.82 -6.32 7.87
CA ARG A 84 10.33 -5.41 8.90
C ARG A 84 10.78 -4.04 8.37
N GLU A 85 10.63 -3.79 7.07
CA GLU A 85 10.90 -2.46 6.51
C GLU A 85 9.82 -1.49 6.98
N GLU A 86 10.24 -0.29 7.39
CA GLU A 86 9.38 0.71 8.07
C GLU A 86 8.02 0.92 7.38
N ILE A 87 8.03 1.08 6.05
CA ILE A 87 6.80 1.30 5.29
C ILE A 87 5.88 0.06 5.29
N ILE A 88 6.44 -1.15 5.27
CA ILE A 88 5.68 -2.39 5.31
C ILE A 88 5.09 -2.61 6.70
N GLU A 89 5.88 -2.47 7.75
CA GLU A 89 5.41 -2.57 9.15
C GLU A 89 4.25 -1.61 9.36
N ARG A 90 4.42 -0.34 8.95
CA ARG A 90 3.37 0.66 9.09
C ARG A 90 2.10 0.30 8.33
N ILE A 91 2.22 -0.23 7.10
CA ILE A 91 1.06 -0.74 6.32
C ILE A 91 0.35 -1.87 7.06
N VAL A 92 1.11 -2.85 7.56
CA VAL A 92 0.56 -4.04 8.24
C VAL A 92 -0.14 -3.64 9.54
N GLU A 93 0.45 -2.76 10.35
CA GLU A 93 -0.12 -2.29 11.61
C GLU A 93 -1.41 -1.48 11.41
N ASN A 94 -1.49 -0.68 10.35
CA ASN A 94 -2.63 0.19 10.08
C ASN A 94 -3.75 -0.51 9.28
N ARG A 95 -3.57 -1.76 8.83
CA ARG A 95 -4.54 -2.49 7.99
C ARG A 95 -5.92 -2.67 8.62
N ASN A 96 -6.00 -2.88 9.94
CA ASN A 96 -7.25 -3.19 10.63
C ASN A 96 -8.13 -1.95 10.83
N ARG A 97 -7.53 -0.77 10.70
CA ARG A 97 -8.19 0.53 10.87
C ARG A 97 -8.77 1.07 9.55
N PHE A 98 -8.71 0.28 8.47
CA PHE A 98 -9.09 0.70 7.12
C PHE A 98 -10.61 0.81 6.90
N VAL A 99 -11.41 0.18 7.76
CA VAL A 99 -12.87 0.41 7.83
C VAL A 99 -13.21 1.71 8.60
N GLY A 100 -12.19 2.54 8.86
CA GLY A 100 -12.16 3.64 9.83
C GLY A 100 -13.08 4.82 9.59
N HIS A 101 -13.87 4.83 8.52
CA HIS A 101 -14.96 5.82 8.39
C HIS A 101 -15.98 5.76 9.55
N SER A 102 -15.95 4.68 10.34
CA SER A 102 -16.83 4.46 11.50
C SER A 102 -16.07 4.20 12.81
N ASP A 103 -14.73 4.26 12.79
CA ASP A 103 -13.92 3.99 13.98
C ASP A 103 -13.75 5.29 14.76
N HIS A 104 -14.14 5.28 16.03
CA HIS A 104 -14.16 6.46 16.88
C HIS A 104 -12.75 7.01 17.11
N ASP A 105 -11.79 6.12 17.40
CA ASP A 105 -10.39 6.49 17.69
C ASP A 105 -9.70 7.01 16.42
N TYR A 106 -10.20 6.58 15.27
CA TYR A 106 -9.78 7.00 13.93
C TYR A 106 -10.15 8.44 13.59
N ILE A 107 -11.28 8.95 14.11
CA ILE A 107 -11.75 10.32 13.86
C ILE A 107 -11.09 11.32 14.82
N SER A 108 -10.77 10.90 16.06
CA SER A 108 -10.30 11.79 17.12
C SER A 108 -8.78 12.02 17.14
N GLU A 109 -7.96 11.07 16.70
CA GLU A 109 -6.51 11.12 16.94
C GLU A 109 -5.67 11.68 15.78
N GLY A 110 -6.26 11.98 14.62
CA GLY A 110 -5.49 12.39 13.44
C GLY A 110 -4.49 11.31 12.97
N ASN A 111 -4.66 10.07 13.44
CA ASN A 111 -3.90 8.86 13.12
C ASN A 111 -4.22 8.37 11.71
N PHE A 112 -3.99 9.27 10.75
CA PHE A 112 -4.39 9.14 9.37
C PHE A 112 -3.79 7.89 8.72
N ALA A 113 -4.56 7.36 7.77
CA ALA A 113 -4.06 6.53 6.68
C ALA A 113 -2.67 7.01 6.23
N ILE A 114 -1.74 6.06 6.08
CA ILE A 114 -0.33 6.30 5.73
C ILE A 114 -0.26 7.30 4.57
N PRO A 115 0.17 8.54 4.79
CA PRO A 115 0.05 9.61 3.80
C PRO A 115 0.61 9.18 2.44
N THR A 116 -0.08 9.53 1.35
CA THR A 116 0.37 9.14 0.00
C THR A 116 1.81 9.57 -0.28
N ASN A 117 2.22 10.74 0.23
CA ASN A 117 3.59 11.23 0.10
C ASN A 117 4.62 10.33 0.79
N GLU A 118 4.27 9.72 1.93
CA GLU A 118 5.16 8.77 2.61
C GLU A 118 5.30 7.48 1.80
N ILE A 119 4.18 6.95 1.27
CA ILE A 119 4.23 5.79 0.37
C ILE A 119 5.12 6.11 -0.84
N CYS A 120 4.85 7.21 -1.53
CA CYS A 120 5.59 7.60 -2.74
C CYS A 120 7.04 8.01 -2.50
N GLY A 121 7.38 8.45 -1.28
CA GLY A 121 8.75 8.75 -0.87
C GLY A 121 9.53 7.54 -0.32
N SER A 122 8.89 6.39 -0.17
CA SER A 122 9.50 5.18 0.40
C SER A 122 10.23 4.32 -0.63
N ASN A 123 10.92 3.28 -0.15
CA ASN A 123 11.54 2.23 -0.96
C ASN A 123 10.56 1.12 -1.42
N LEU A 124 9.24 1.32 -1.26
CA LEU A 124 8.23 0.27 -1.41
C LEU A 124 8.29 -0.47 -2.75
N LYS A 125 8.49 0.23 -3.87
CA LYS A 125 8.60 -0.41 -5.18
C LYS A 125 9.77 -1.39 -5.25
N THR A 126 10.92 -1.02 -4.69
CA THR A 126 12.10 -1.89 -4.61
C THR A 126 11.84 -3.10 -3.71
N LEU A 127 11.11 -2.93 -2.61
CA LEU A 127 10.69 -4.03 -1.75
C LEU A 127 9.79 -5.04 -2.50
N LEU A 128 8.83 -4.54 -3.29
CA LEU A 128 7.97 -5.37 -4.12
C LEU A 128 8.77 -6.13 -5.21
N GLU A 129 9.78 -5.50 -5.82
CA GLU A 129 10.68 -6.16 -6.76
C GLU A 129 11.55 -7.25 -6.08
N ARG A 130 11.97 -7.02 -4.84
CA ARG A 130 12.69 -8.04 -4.04
C ARG A 130 11.77 -9.23 -3.74
N LEU A 131 10.52 -9.01 -3.35
CA LEU A 131 9.52 -10.06 -3.15
C LEU A 131 9.27 -10.87 -4.42
N GLU A 132 9.19 -10.21 -5.59
CA GLU A 132 8.98 -10.88 -6.87
C GLU A 132 10.08 -11.88 -7.20
N ARG A 133 11.33 -11.62 -6.82
CA ARG A 133 12.47 -12.52 -7.06
C ARG A 133 12.39 -13.82 -6.23
N LEU A 134 11.50 -13.89 -5.24
CA LEU A 134 11.27 -15.09 -4.44
C LEU A 134 10.25 -16.06 -5.08
N LEU A 135 9.57 -15.65 -6.17
CA LEU A 135 8.43 -16.36 -6.79
C LEU A 135 8.80 -17.14 -8.06
#